data_AF-A0A8S3VIC7-F1
#
_entry.id   AF-A0A8S3VIC7-F1
#
_cell.length_a   1.000
_cell.length_b   1.000
_cell.length_c   1.000
_cell.angle_alpha   90.00
_cell.angle_beta   90.00
_cell.angle_gamma   90.00
#
_symmetry.space_group_name_H-M   'P 1'
#
loop_
_entity.id
_entity.type
_entity.pdbx_description
1 polymer ?
#
loop_
_entity_poly.entity_id
_entity_poly.type
_entity_poly.pdbx_seq_one_letter_code
_entity_poly.pdbx_strand_id
1 'polypeptide(L)'
;MGSLHLVIYYQSLMGSLHLVIYCQSLMGSLHLVIYYQSLMGSLHLCDILPKSNGITTSCDILPESNGITTSCDILPGSNGITTSCDILPWSNGTTTSCDILPKSNGITTSCDILPKSNGITTSCCDILPKSNGITTSCDILPESNGITTSCDILPESNGITTSCDILPKSNGITTSCDILPESNGGYTTKV
;
A
#
# COMPACT_ATOMS: atom_id res chain seq x y z
N MET A 1 3.98 30.42 -20.80
CA MET A 1 2.63 30.07 -20.32
C MET A 1 2.46 28.58 -20.00
N GLY A 2 3.18 27.64 -20.63
CA GLY A 2 3.04 26.20 -20.33
C GLY A 2 3.54 25.74 -18.95
N SER A 3 4.66 26.28 -18.47
CA SER A 3 5.30 25.82 -17.21
C SER A 3 4.48 26.16 -15.95
N LEU A 4 3.88 27.36 -15.85
CA LEU A 4 3.09 27.76 -14.68
C LEU A 4 1.78 26.97 -14.56
N HIS A 5 1.14 26.67 -15.70
CA HIS A 5 -0.10 25.89 -15.73
C HIS A 5 0.14 24.45 -15.29
N LEU A 6 1.30 23.89 -15.65
CA LEU A 6 1.74 22.57 -15.21
C LEU A 6 1.94 22.54 -13.68
N VAL A 7 2.62 23.53 -13.11
CA VAL A 7 2.87 23.62 -11.65
C VAL A 7 1.56 23.74 -10.86
N ILE A 8 0.62 24.55 -11.34
CA ILE A 8 -0.70 24.72 -10.69
C ILE A 8 -1.53 23.44 -10.77
N TYR A 9 -1.49 22.75 -11.91
CA TYR A 9 -2.12 21.45 -12.09
C TYR A 9 -1.55 20.42 -11.10
N TYR A 10 -0.23 20.39 -10.95
CA TYR A 10 0.45 19.52 -10.00
C TYR A 10 0.09 19.77 -8.53
N GLN A 11 0.08 21.03 -8.10
CA GLN A 11 -0.30 21.37 -6.74
C GLN A 11 -1.77 21.04 -6.46
N SER A 12 -2.67 21.26 -7.43
CA SER A 12 -4.06 20.85 -7.30
C SER A 12 -4.21 19.33 -7.23
N LEU A 13 -3.46 18.60 -8.06
CA LEU A 13 -3.46 17.13 -8.05
C LEU A 13 -2.97 16.59 -6.70
N MET A 14 -1.87 17.13 -6.16
CA MET A 14 -1.37 16.70 -4.84
C MET A 14 -2.29 17.08 -3.69
N GLY A 15 -2.90 18.26 -3.73
CA GLY A 15 -3.89 18.66 -2.73
C GLY A 15 -5.11 17.75 -2.76
N SER A 16 -5.60 17.43 -3.95
CA SER A 16 -6.71 16.49 -4.16
C SER A 16 -6.34 15.08 -3.70
N LEU A 17 -5.14 14.60 -4.05
CA LEU A 17 -4.66 13.28 -3.70
C LEU A 17 -4.46 13.12 -2.19
N HIS A 18 -3.90 14.13 -1.51
CA HIS A 18 -3.77 14.13 -0.05
C HIS A 18 -5.14 14.07 0.62
N LEU A 19 -6.12 14.82 0.09
CA LEU A 19 -7.50 14.80 0.60
C LEU A 19 -8.18 13.45 0.35
N VAL A 20 -7.98 12.85 -0.82
CA VAL A 20 -8.50 11.51 -1.15
C VAL A 20 -7.88 10.46 -0.24
N ILE A 21 -6.56 10.45 -0.06
CA ILE A 21 -5.86 9.52 0.83
C ILE A 21 -6.29 9.70 2.28
N TYR A 22 -6.44 10.94 2.74
CA TYR A 22 -6.90 11.24 4.08
C TYR A 22 -8.35 10.77 4.28
N CYS A 23 -9.24 11.07 3.34
CA CYS A 23 -10.62 10.59 3.36
C CYS A 23 -10.69 9.06 3.26
N GLN A 24 -9.85 8.41 2.47
CA GLN A 24 -9.82 6.96 2.29
C GLN A 24 -9.19 6.25 3.50
N SER A 25 -8.18 6.84 4.14
CA SER A 25 -7.64 6.37 5.42
C SER A 25 -8.64 6.54 6.56
N LEU A 26 -9.38 7.66 6.59
CA LEU A 26 -10.43 7.93 7.58
C LEU A 26 -11.63 7.01 7.37
N MET A 27 -12.07 6.84 6.12
CA MET A 27 -13.16 5.94 5.73
C MET A 27 -12.77 4.48 5.98
N GLY A 28 -11.54 4.07 5.65
CA GLY A 28 -11.03 2.73 5.92
C GLY A 28 -10.93 2.43 7.41
N SER A 29 -10.42 3.38 8.21
CA SER A 29 -10.37 3.23 9.67
C SER A 29 -11.76 3.20 10.29
N LEU A 30 -12.68 4.05 9.83
CA LEU A 30 -14.06 4.10 10.32
C LEU A 30 -14.85 2.87 9.89
N HIS A 31 -14.70 2.41 8.65
CA HIS A 31 -15.34 1.20 8.13
C HIS A 31 -14.81 -0.04 8.85
N LEU A 32 -13.50 -0.13 9.11
CA LEU A 32 -12.91 -1.19 9.89
C LEU A 32 -13.44 -1.19 11.34
N VAL A 33 -13.50 -0.03 12.00
CA VAL A 33 -14.09 0.08 13.34
C VAL A 33 -15.57 -0.30 13.35
N ILE A 34 -16.37 0.23 12.42
CA ILE A 34 -17.81 -0.07 12.29
C ILE A 34 -18.04 -1.55 11.95
N TYR A 35 -17.22 -2.14 11.07
CA TYR A 35 -17.27 -3.54 10.71
C TYR A 35 -16.91 -4.44 11.88
N TYR A 36 -15.84 -4.13 12.63
CA TYR A 36 -15.50 -4.81 13.89
C TYR A 36 -16.64 -4.73 14.91
N GLN A 37 -17.28 -3.55 15.06
CA GLN A 37 -18.44 -3.37 15.92
C GLN A 37 -19.65 -4.19 15.46
N SER A 38 -19.88 -4.25 14.14
CA SER A 38 -21.01 -4.97 13.53
C SER A 38 -20.82 -6.49 13.57
N LEU A 39 -19.59 -6.98 13.34
CA LEU A 39 -19.24 -8.40 13.41
C LEU A 39 -19.28 -8.92 14.85
N MET A 40 -18.80 -8.15 15.83
CA MET A 40 -18.99 -8.48 17.25
C MET A 40 -20.47 -8.53 17.65
N GLY A 41 -21.36 -7.87 16.91
CA GLY A 41 -22.81 -7.97 17.05
C GLY A 41 -23.43 -9.25 16.44
N SER A 42 -22.76 -9.90 15.48
CA SER A 42 -23.24 -11.09 14.75
C SER A 42 -22.75 -12.43 15.34
N LEU A 43 -22.17 -12.40 16.54
CA LEU A 43 -21.33 -13.42 17.22
C LEU A 43 -22.03 -14.73 17.65
N HIS A 44 -23.03 -15.22 16.91
CA HIS A 44 -23.72 -16.47 17.27
C HIS A 44 -23.39 -17.67 16.36
N LEU A 45 -22.47 -17.51 15.40
CA LEU A 45 -22.04 -18.59 14.49
C LEU A 45 -20.54 -18.55 14.06
N CYS A 46 -19.72 -17.62 14.57
CA CYS A 46 -18.35 -17.45 14.07
C CYS A 46 -17.35 -18.52 14.54
N ASP A 47 -16.49 -18.97 13.63
CA ASP A 47 -15.34 -19.83 13.94
C ASP A 47 -14.16 -18.97 14.44
N ILE A 48 -14.12 -18.76 15.76
CA ILE A 48 -13.07 -18.00 16.44
C ILE A 48 -12.01 -18.96 16.94
N LEU A 49 -10.81 -18.87 16.38
CA LEU A 49 -9.68 -19.67 16.83
C LEU A 49 -8.86 -18.91 17.89
N PRO A 50 -8.18 -19.63 18.80
CA PRO A 50 -7.12 -19.03 19.60
C PRO A 50 -5.94 -18.63 18.69
N LYS A 51 -4.97 -17.90 19.26
CA LYS A 51 -3.70 -17.61 18.56
C LYS A 51 -3.09 -18.89 18.00
N SER A 52 -2.57 -18.82 16.78
CA SER A 52 -2.00 -19.97 16.07
C SER A 52 -0.53 -19.75 15.74
N ASN A 53 0.29 -20.77 16.00
CA ASN A 53 1.68 -20.84 15.51
C ASN A 53 1.84 -21.89 14.40
N GLY A 54 0.73 -22.50 13.96
CA GLY A 54 0.71 -23.63 13.04
C GLY A 54 0.12 -23.26 11.68
N ILE A 55 -0.60 -24.21 11.09
CA ILE A 55 -1.34 -24.00 9.85
C ILE A 55 -2.81 -23.79 10.21
N THR A 56 -3.36 -22.66 9.80
CA THR A 56 -4.78 -22.36 9.84
C THR A 56 -5.31 -22.31 8.42
N THR A 57 -6.20 -23.23 8.05
CA THR A 57 -6.78 -23.25 6.71
C THR A 57 -7.87 -22.19 6.53
N SER A 58 -8.77 -22.07 7.49
CA SER A 58 -9.88 -21.11 7.46
C SER A 58 -10.39 -20.83 8.86
N CYS A 59 -10.80 -19.58 9.11
CA CYS A 59 -11.57 -19.16 10.28
C CYS A 59 -12.11 -17.75 10.04
N ASP A 60 -13.13 -17.35 10.77
CA ASP A 60 -13.65 -15.99 10.64
C ASP A 60 -12.73 -15.01 11.39
N ILE A 61 -12.28 -15.41 12.60
CA ILE A 61 -11.45 -14.57 13.45
C ILE A 61 -10.27 -15.37 13.99
N LEU A 62 -9.06 -14.89 13.70
CA LEU A 62 -7.81 -15.38 14.30
C LEU A 62 -7.09 -14.19 14.95
N PRO A 63 -7.07 -14.08 16.29
CA PRO A 63 -6.52 -12.89 16.96
C PRO A 63 -5.04 -12.60 16.63
N GLU A 64 -4.25 -13.64 16.40
CA GLU A 64 -2.84 -13.55 16.02
C GLU A 64 -2.39 -14.84 15.34
N SER A 65 -1.55 -14.73 14.31
CA SER A 65 -0.90 -15.87 13.65
C SER A 65 0.61 -15.67 13.58
N ASN A 66 1.39 -16.67 14.00
CA ASN A 66 2.84 -16.74 13.76
C ASN A 66 3.19 -17.93 12.84
N GLY A 67 2.27 -18.29 11.93
CA GLY A 67 2.37 -19.48 11.09
C GLY A 67 1.86 -19.24 9.67
N ILE A 68 1.14 -20.21 9.13
CA ILE A 68 0.53 -20.12 7.80
C ILE A 68 -0.97 -19.99 7.97
N THR A 69 -1.55 -18.91 7.46
CA THR A 69 -2.99 -18.69 7.38
C THR A 69 -3.40 -18.67 5.91
N THR A 70 -4.20 -19.63 5.48
CA THR A 70 -4.68 -19.67 4.09
C THR A 70 -5.82 -18.68 3.87
N SER A 71 -6.82 -18.66 4.75
CA SER A 71 -7.96 -17.74 4.67
C SER A 71 -8.37 -17.29 6.07
N CYS A 72 -8.65 -16.00 6.25
CA CYS A 72 -9.23 -15.49 7.48
C CYS A 72 -9.96 -14.17 7.21
N ASP A 73 -11.19 -13.98 7.68
CA ASP A 73 -11.87 -12.70 7.45
C ASP A 73 -11.17 -11.61 8.27
N ILE A 74 -10.88 -11.89 9.55
CA ILE A 74 -10.20 -10.96 10.45
C ILE A 74 -8.98 -11.58 11.13
N LEU A 75 -7.80 -11.06 10.79
CA LEU A 75 -6.53 -11.37 11.43
C LEU A 75 -5.87 -10.08 11.94
N PRO A 76 -6.05 -9.68 13.22
CA PRO A 76 -5.50 -8.43 13.74
C PRO A 76 -3.97 -8.28 13.57
N GLY A 77 -3.25 -9.41 13.62
CA GLY A 77 -1.79 -9.44 13.46
C GLY A 77 -1.28 -10.77 12.91
N SER A 78 -0.37 -10.69 11.94
CA SER A 78 0.32 -11.86 11.37
C SER A 78 1.84 -11.67 11.37
N ASN A 79 2.57 -12.63 11.92
CA ASN A 79 4.02 -12.80 11.73
C ASN A 79 4.28 -14.10 10.97
N GLY A 80 3.91 -14.17 9.69
CA GLY A 80 3.99 -15.41 8.94
C GLY A 80 3.58 -15.27 7.48
N ILE A 81 2.90 -16.29 6.97
CA ILE A 81 2.37 -16.30 5.60
C ILE A 81 0.85 -16.21 5.69
N THR A 82 0.27 -15.18 5.09
CA THR A 82 -1.16 -15.02 4.92
C THR A 82 -1.49 -15.05 3.44
N THR A 83 -2.25 -16.05 2.98
CA THR A 83 -2.62 -16.14 1.56
C THR A 83 -3.77 -15.18 1.23
N SER A 84 -4.83 -15.19 2.02
CA SER A 84 -5.98 -14.29 1.85
C SER A 84 -6.49 -13.85 3.21
N CYS A 85 -6.80 -12.56 3.33
CA CYS A 85 -7.48 -12.00 4.49
C CYS A 85 -8.23 -10.73 4.14
N ASP A 86 -9.49 -10.59 4.56
CA ASP A 86 -10.22 -9.34 4.28
C ASP A 86 -9.61 -8.19 5.08
N ILE A 87 -9.36 -8.42 6.38
CA ILE A 87 -8.88 -7.40 7.31
C ILE A 87 -7.64 -7.88 8.08
N LEU A 88 -6.48 -7.34 7.69
CA LEU A 88 -5.19 -7.56 8.34
C LEU A 88 -4.58 -6.22 8.77
N PRO A 89 -4.93 -5.67 9.95
CA PRO A 89 -4.44 -4.38 10.43
C PRO A 89 -2.91 -4.25 10.42
N TRP A 90 -2.22 -5.36 10.70
CA TRP A 90 -0.77 -5.41 10.71
C TRP A 90 -0.23 -6.77 10.24
N SER A 91 0.73 -6.73 9.31
CA SER A 91 1.45 -7.90 8.84
C SER A 91 2.96 -7.69 8.92
N ASN A 92 3.67 -8.72 9.39
CA ASN A 92 5.12 -8.80 9.37
C ASN A 92 5.54 -10.15 8.77
N GLY A 93 5.58 -10.24 7.46
CA GLY A 93 5.77 -11.50 6.74
C GLY A 93 5.36 -11.40 5.28
N THR A 94 4.74 -12.46 4.76
CA THR A 94 4.25 -12.50 3.38
C THR A 94 2.72 -12.47 3.38
N THR A 95 2.14 -11.52 2.66
CA THR A 95 0.70 -11.43 2.42
C THR A 95 0.45 -11.49 0.92
N THR A 96 -0.26 -12.52 0.45
CA THR A 96 -0.53 -12.65 -0.99
C THR A 96 -1.68 -11.73 -1.42
N SER A 97 -2.79 -11.75 -0.70
CA SER A 97 -3.96 -10.90 -0.97
C SER A 97 -4.57 -10.43 0.34
N CYS A 98 -4.92 -9.16 0.39
CA CYS A 98 -5.70 -8.61 1.49
C CYS A 98 -6.49 -7.38 1.05
N ASP A 99 -7.76 -7.27 1.43
CA ASP A 99 -8.54 -6.08 1.04
C ASP A 99 -8.03 -4.86 1.83
N ILE A 100 -7.85 -5.01 3.14
CA ILE A 100 -7.45 -3.92 4.04
C ILE A 100 -6.20 -4.30 4.84
N LEU A 101 -5.04 -3.77 4.44
CA LEU A 101 -3.75 -3.91 5.12
C LEU A 101 -3.17 -2.53 5.47
N PRO A 102 -3.57 -1.89 6.58
CA PRO A 102 -3.11 -0.57 7.00
C PRO A 102 -1.58 -0.44 7.10
N LYS A 103 -0.91 -1.52 7.52
CA LYS A 103 0.55 -1.54 7.72
C LYS A 103 1.14 -2.91 7.41
N SER A 104 2.06 -2.94 6.45
CA SER A 104 2.85 -4.13 6.10
C SER A 104 4.34 -3.90 6.36
N ASN A 105 4.99 -4.88 6.96
CA ASN A 105 6.45 -5.01 7.06
C ASN A 105 6.86 -6.35 6.42
N GLY A 106 7.20 -6.38 5.12
CA GLY A 106 7.52 -7.63 4.45
C GLY A 106 7.13 -7.63 2.99
N ILE A 107 6.56 -8.73 2.51
CA ILE A 107 6.14 -8.90 1.12
C ILE A 107 4.62 -8.82 1.05
N THR A 108 4.09 -7.87 0.29
CA THR A 108 2.67 -7.82 -0.07
C THR A 108 2.55 -8.00 -1.57
N THR A 109 1.86 -9.05 -2.00
CA THR A 109 1.64 -9.27 -3.43
C THR A 109 0.55 -8.34 -3.94
N SER A 110 -0.65 -8.45 -3.38
CA SER A 110 -1.81 -7.63 -3.75
C SER A 110 -2.51 -7.11 -2.50
N CYS A 111 -2.99 -5.87 -2.57
CA CYS A 111 -3.88 -5.30 -1.57
C CYS A 111 -4.78 -4.26 -2.25
N ASP A 112 -5.98 -4.01 -1.71
CA ASP A 112 -6.85 -2.92 -2.19
C ASP A 112 -6.60 -1.61 -1.42
N ILE A 113 -6.30 -1.71 -0.12
CA ILE A 113 -6.01 -0.57 0.74
C ILE A 113 -4.74 -0.84 1.56
N LEU A 114 -3.59 -0.32 1.07
CA LEU A 114 -2.28 -0.37 1.73
C LEU A 114 -1.72 1.05 1.97
N PRO A 115 -2.07 1.72 3.07
CA PRO A 115 -1.57 3.05 3.41
C PRO A 115 -0.06 3.14 3.61
N LYS A 116 0.55 2.09 4.20
CA LYS A 116 1.96 2.08 4.59
C LYS A 116 2.58 0.71 4.36
N SER A 117 3.66 0.68 3.57
CA SER A 117 4.46 -0.52 3.36
C SER A 117 5.94 -0.24 3.67
N ASN A 118 6.56 -1.13 4.44
CA ASN A 118 8.01 -1.23 4.59
C ASN A 118 8.45 -2.61 4.08
N GLY A 119 8.95 -2.70 2.84
CA GLY A 119 9.33 -3.98 2.24
C GLY A 119 9.08 -4.02 0.74
N ILE A 120 8.54 -5.14 0.25
CA ILE A 120 8.29 -5.38 -1.18
C ILE A 120 6.80 -5.38 -1.43
N THR A 121 6.35 -4.55 -2.37
CA THR A 121 4.98 -4.52 -2.88
C THR A 121 5.02 -4.80 -4.38
N THR A 122 4.43 -5.91 -4.84
CA THR A 122 4.56 -6.33 -6.25
C THR A 122 3.43 -5.86 -7.15
N SER A 123 2.18 -5.89 -6.69
CA SER A 123 1.06 -5.25 -7.36
C SER A 123 0.31 -4.46 -6.32
N CYS A 124 0.65 -3.17 -6.21
CA CYS A 124 0.00 -2.29 -5.26
C CYS A 124 -1.43 -1.95 -5.76
N CYS A 125 -2.28 -1.59 -4.80
CA CYS A 125 -3.58 -0.93 -4.93
C CYS A 125 -3.61 0.21 -5.95
N ASP A 126 -4.78 0.71 -6.31
CA ASP A 126 -4.90 2.01 -7.00
C ASP A 126 -4.12 3.14 -6.27
N ILE A 127 -3.94 3.05 -4.93
CA ILE A 127 -3.24 4.06 -4.13
C ILE A 127 -2.38 3.44 -3.00
N LEU A 128 -1.07 3.71 -3.01
CA LEU A 128 -0.11 3.40 -1.93
C LEU A 128 0.50 4.70 -1.39
N PRO A 129 -0.04 5.30 -0.32
CA PRO A 129 0.39 6.60 0.19
C PRO A 129 1.88 6.72 0.52
N LYS A 130 2.47 5.69 1.16
CA LYS A 130 3.86 5.69 1.60
C LYS A 130 4.48 4.31 1.44
N SER A 131 5.59 4.25 0.72
CA SER A 131 6.40 3.03 0.56
C SER A 131 7.85 3.27 0.93
N ASN A 132 8.40 2.42 1.80
CA ASN A 132 9.83 2.33 2.06
C ASN A 132 10.31 0.94 1.62
N GLY A 133 10.97 0.84 0.46
CA GLY A 133 11.43 -0.44 -0.08
C GLY A 133 11.21 -0.57 -1.59
N ILE A 134 10.69 -1.69 -2.04
CA ILE A 134 10.51 -2.01 -3.46
C ILE A 134 9.03 -1.96 -3.80
N THR A 135 8.65 -1.16 -4.80
CA THR A 135 7.31 -1.14 -5.38
C THR A 135 7.42 -1.46 -6.87
N THR A 136 6.78 -2.53 -7.34
CA THR A 136 6.89 -2.93 -8.75
C THR A 136 5.90 -2.17 -9.63
N SER A 137 4.63 -2.12 -9.26
CA SER A 137 3.60 -1.36 -9.97
C SER A 137 2.63 -0.70 -9.00
N CYS A 138 2.20 0.51 -9.32
CA CYS A 138 1.30 1.31 -8.49
C CYS A 138 0.73 2.48 -9.29
N ASP A 139 -0.58 2.72 -9.29
CA ASP A 139 -1.13 3.85 -10.06
C ASP A 139 -0.75 5.17 -9.37
N ILE A 140 -0.94 5.25 -8.05
CA ILE A 140 -0.62 6.45 -7.28
C ILE A 140 0.24 6.14 -6.05
N LEU A 141 1.47 6.66 -6.04
CA LEU A 141 2.44 6.53 -4.95
C LEU A 141 2.94 7.91 -4.52
N PRO A 142 2.30 8.59 -3.55
CA PRO A 142 2.68 9.94 -3.14
C PRO A 142 4.12 10.12 -2.66
N GLU A 143 4.63 9.14 -1.93
CA GLU A 143 5.96 9.19 -1.33
C GLU A 143 6.61 7.81 -1.40
N SER A 144 7.76 7.75 -2.07
CA SER A 144 8.57 6.53 -2.17
C SER A 144 10.00 6.77 -1.71
N ASN A 145 10.46 5.97 -0.76
CA ASN A 145 11.87 5.89 -0.36
C ASN A 145 12.39 4.49 -0.71
N GLY A 146 12.95 4.31 -1.91
CA GLY A 146 13.46 3.03 -2.36
C GLY A 146 13.39 2.83 -3.88
N ILE A 147 13.00 1.65 -4.33
CA ILE A 147 12.95 1.30 -5.76
C ILE A 147 11.49 1.27 -6.20
N THR A 148 11.17 2.04 -7.24
CA THR A 148 9.87 2.03 -7.91
C THR A 148 10.08 1.62 -9.37
N THR A 149 9.53 0.49 -9.81
CA THR A 149 9.68 0.04 -11.20
C THR A 149 8.73 0.80 -12.13
N SER A 150 7.44 0.87 -11.81
CA SER A 150 6.44 1.60 -12.58
C SER A 150 5.48 2.31 -11.65
N CYS A 151 5.16 3.57 -11.95
CA CYS A 151 4.08 4.29 -11.30
C CYS A 151 3.51 5.39 -12.19
N ASP A 152 2.20 5.58 -12.25
CA ASP A 152 1.63 6.65 -13.07
C ASP A 152 1.92 8.01 -12.42
N ILE A 153 1.62 8.15 -11.11
CA ILE A 153 1.77 9.39 -10.36
C ILE A 153 2.66 9.17 -9.13
N LEU A 154 3.91 9.67 -9.19
CA LEU A 154 4.89 9.67 -8.11
C LEU A 154 5.33 11.10 -7.77
N PRO A 155 4.69 11.80 -6.84
CA PRO A 155 4.97 13.20 -6.51
C PRO A 155 6.40 13.44 -6.00
N GLU A 156 6.86 12.55 -5.12
CA GLU A 156 8.15 12.63 -4.45
C GLU A 156 8.81 11.25 -4.38
N SER A 157 10.04 11.17 -4.90
CA SER A 157 10.85 9.96 -4.87
C SER A 157 12.25 10.24 -4.34
N ASN A 158 12.66 9.48 -3.32
CA ASN A 158 14.01 9.44 -2.78
C ASN A 158 14.60 8.04 -3.03
N GLY A 159 14.94 7.72 -4.28
CA GLY A 159 15.53 6.42 -4.62
C GLY A 159 15.64 6.18 -6.12
N ILE A 160 15.37 4.96 -6.58
CA ILE A 160 15.45 4.60 -8.00
C ILE A 160 14.03 4.49 -8.56
N THR A 161 13.75 5.23 -9.63
CA THR A 161 12.49 5.13 -10.38
C THR A 161 12.81 4.69 -11.81
N THR A 162 12.31 3.53 -12.23
CA THR A 162 12.55 3.04 -13.61
C THR A 162 11.63 3.72 -14.61
N SER A 163 10.32 3.74 -14.37
CA SER A 163 9.34 4.41 -15.22
C SER A 163 8.33 5.15 -14.37
N CYS A 164 7.99 6.36 -14.77
CA CYS A 164 6.87 7.09 -14.20
C CYS A 164 6.27 8.10 -15.18
N ASP A 165 4.96 8.22 -15.31
CA ASP A 165 4.39 9.25 -16.19
C ASP A 165 4.61 10.65 -15.59
N ILE A 166 4.45 10.73 -14.27
CA ILE A 166 4.37 11.99 -13.55
C ILE A 166 5.26 11.97 -12.30
N LEU A 167 6.43 12.63 -12.38
CA LEU A 167 7.39 12.75 -11.26
C LEU A 167 7.87 14.20 -11.07
N PRO A 168 7.14 15.04 -10.31
CA PRO A 168 7.53 16.43 -10.04
C PRO A 168 8.88 16.60 -9.37
N LYS A 169 9.19 15.75 -8.37
CA LYS A 169 10.39 15.86 -7.54
C LYS A 169 11.09 14.52 -7.39
N SER A 170 12.34 14.47 -7.82
CA SER A 170 13.22 13.32 -7.60
C SER A 170 14.54 13.75 -6.96
N ASN A 171 14.88 13.13 -5.83
CA ASN A 171 16.21 13.23 -5.22
C ASN A 171 17.06 11.96 -5.46
N GLY A 172 16.70 11.17 -6.47
CA GLY A 172 17.39 9.93 -6.80
C GLY A 172 17.56 9.70 -8.31
N ILE A 173 17.66 8.45 -8.73
CA ILE A 173 17.88 8.10 -10.13
C ILE A 173 16.53 7.87 -10.79
N THR A 174 16.26 8.58 -11.89
CA THR A 174 15.07 8.35 -12.72
C THR A 174 15.51 7.94 -14.12
N THR A 175 15.05 6.77 -14.59
CA THR A 175 15.38 6.26 -15.93
C THR A 175 14.43 6.80 -16.99
N SER A 176 13.12 6.69 -16.80
CA SER A 176 12.13 7.22 -17.75
C SER A 176 11.08 8.01 -17.00
N CYS A 177 10.79 9.21 -17.48
CA CYS A 177 9.63 9.96 -17.01
C CYS A 177 9.11 10.94 -18.06
N ASP A 178 7.80 10.96 -18.28
CA ASP A 178 7.16 11.86 -19.25
C ASP A 178 7.16 13.31 -18.72
N ILE A 179 6.97 13.50 -17.41
CA ILE A 179 6.94 14.82 -16.78
C ILE A 179 7.85 14.87 -15.53
N LEU A 180 9.06 15.41 -15.70
CA LEU A 180 10.07 15.62 -14.63
C LEU A 180 10.65 17.05 -14.64
N PRO A 181 10.04 18.02 -13.93
CA PRO A 181 10.51 19.40 -13.88
C PRO A 181 11.70 19.64 -12.93
N GLU A 182 11.80 18.91 -11.81
CA GLU A 182 12.85 19.08 -10.80
C GLU A 182 13.53 17.73 -10.46
N SER A 183 14.81 17.60 -10.83
CA SER A 183 15.64 16.44 -10.47
C SER A 183 16.95 16.90 -9.86
N ASN A 184 17.22 16.47 -8.62
CA ASN A 184 18.50 16.68 -7.95
C ASN A 184 19.43 15.46 -8.06
N GLY A 185 18.93 14.33 -8.59
CA GLY A 185 19.70 13.12 -8.85
C GLY A 185 19.92 12.85 -10.34
N GLY A 186 20.55 11.72 -10.66
CA GLY A 186 20.88 11.34 -12.04
C GLY A 186 19.63 11.04 -12.87
N TYR A 187 19.47 11.71 -14.01
CA TYR A 187 18.40 11.45 -14.97
C TYR A 187 19.00 10.89 -16.26
N THR A 188 18.53 9.72 -16.71
CA THR A 188 19.03 9.06 -17.93
C THR A 188 17.90 8.77 -18.90
N THR A 189 17.59 9.69 -19.81
CA THR A 189 16.62 9.43 -20.89
C THR A 189 17.09 8.30 -21.79
N LYS A 190 16.26 7.28 -22.03
CA LYS A 190 16.44 6.43 -23.21
C LYS A 190 15.98 7.22 -24.45
N VAL A 191 16.88 7.32 -25.42
CA VAL A 191 16.63 7.74 -26.81
C VAL A 191 15.86 6.65 -27.53
#